data_AF-A0A497GLC5-F1
#
_entry.id   AF-A0A497GLC5-F1
#
_cell.length_a   1.000
_cell.length_b   1.000
_cell.length_c   1.000
_cell.angle_alpha   90.00
_cell.angle_beta   90.00
_cell.angle_gamma   90.00
#
_symmetry.space_group_name_H-M   'P 1'
#
loop_
_entity.id
_entity.type
_entity.pdbx_description
1 polymer ?
#
loop_
_entity_poly.entity_id
_entity_poly.type
_entity_poly.pdbx_seq_one_letter_code
_entity_poly.pdbx_strand_id
1 'polypeptide(L)' 'MKFVVRNAGLVSDLIPVKLFIDGREVESHRLDLAPNEEREIKFKIKLHEEGEHKVAIGVPEPVLFINLKVSK' A
#
# COMPACT_ATOMS: atom_id res chain seq x y z
N MET A 1 8.48 -3.91 1.78
CA MET A 1 7.87 -3.21 2.93
C MET A 1 6.65 -3.97 3.41
N LYS A 2 6.36 -3.92 4.70
CA LYS A 2 5.21 -4.62 5.32
C LYS A 2 4.21 -3.58 5.83
N PHE A 3 2.93 -3.85 5.68
CA PHE A 3 1.84 -2.99 6.15
C PHE A 3 0.76 -3.85 6.78
N VAL A 4 0.07 -3.33 7.78
CA VAL A 4 -1.13 -3.95 8.37
C VAL A 4 -2.34 -3.18 7.89
N VAL A 5 -3.32 -3.89 7.34
CA VAL A 5 -4.60 -3.34 6.93
C VAL A 5 -5.67 -3.91 7.85
N ARG A 6 -6.50 -3.03 8.42
CA ARG A 6 -7.60 -3.39 9.30
C ARG A 6 -8.92 -2.99 8.67
N ASN A 7 -9.92 -3.87 8.71
CA ASN A 7 -11.30 -3.47 8.47
C ASN A 7 -11.89 -2.84 9.74
N ALA A 8 -12.04 -1.51 9.73
CA ALA A 8 -12.65 -0.74 10.82
C ALA A 8 -14.19 -0.62 10.70
N GLY A 9 -14.78 -1.17 9.64
CA GLY A 9 -16.21 -1.20 9.40
C GLY A 9 -16.89 -2.46 9.96
N LEU A 10 -18.20 -2.56 9.71
CA LEU A 10 -19.05 -3.65 10.18
C LEU A 10 -19.39 -4.68 9.09
N VAL A 11 -18.89 -4.48 7.87
CA VAL A 11 -19.20 -5.30 6.70
C VAL A 11 -17.92 -5.96 6.21
N SER A 12 -17.98 -7.27 5.94
CA SER A 12 -16.92 -8.00 5.23
C SER A 12 -16.89 -7.59 3.76
N ASP A 13 -15.72 -7.27 3.23
CA ASP A 13 -15.58 -6.88 1.83
C ASP A 13 -14.22 -7.27 1.24
N LEU A 14 -14.20 -7.48 -0.08
CA LEU A 14 -13.01 -7.75 -0.86
C LEU A 14 -12.44 -6.41 -1.39
N ILE A 15 -11.56 -5.80 -0.60
CA ILE A 15 -11.02 -4.47 -0.89
C ILE A 15 -9.70 -4.53 -1.67
N PRO A 16 -9.45 -3.59 -2.59
CA PRO A 16 -8.13 -3.42 -3.19
C PRO A 16 -7.20 -2.62 -2.27
N VAL A 17 -6.01 -3.14 -2.01
CA VAL A 17 -4.89 -2.43 -1.40
C VAL A 17 -3.84 -2.18 -2.47
N LYS A 18 -3.57 -0.91 -2.74
CA LYS A 18 -2.76 -0.45 -3.87
C LYS A 18 -1.45 0.17 -3.41
N LEU A 19 -0.37 -0.10 -4.15
CA LEU A 19 0.93 0.54 -4.05
C LEU A 19 1.05 1.58 -5.15
N PHE A 20 1.48 2.78 -4.76
CA PHE A 20 1.78 3.87 -5.68
C PHE A 20 3.25 4.28 -5.54
N ILE A 21 3.90 4.56 -6.66
CA ILE A 21 5.23 5.18 -6.71
C ILE A 21 5.09 6.44 -7.57
N ASP A 22 5.45 7.59 -7.01
CA ASP A 22 5.37 8.90 -7.65
C ASP A 22 3.97 9.20 -8.21
N GLY A 23 2.95 8.79 -7.44
CA GLY A 23 1.53 8.98 -7.78
C GLY A 23 0.96 7.97 -8.77
N ARG A 24 1.77 7.04 -9.30
CA ARG A 24 1.30 6.01 -10.24
C ARG A 24 1.05 4.69 -9.51
N GLU A 25 -0.10 4.07 -9.74
CA GLU A 25 -0.38 2.71 -9.25
C GLU A 25 0.57 1.73 -9.95
N VAL A 26 1.33 0.95 -9.16
CA VAL A 26 2.31 -0.03 -9.67
C VAL A 26 2.01 -1.47 -9.27
N GLU A 27 1.22 -1.68 -8.22
CA GLU A 27 0.83 -3.01 -7.73
C GLU A 27 -0.49 -2.92 -6.96
N SER A 28 -1.34 -3.95 -7.06
CA SER A 28 -2.61 -4.01 -6.33
C SER A 28 -2.89 -5.44 -5.87
N HIS A 29 -3.24 -5.61 -4.60
CA HIS A 29 -3.70 -6.88 -4.03
C HIS A 29 -5.11 -6.74 -3.51
N ARG A 30 -5.93 -7.79 -3.68
CA ARG A 30 -7.26 -7.85 -3.07
C ARG A 30 -7.19 -8.59 -1.75
N LEU A 31 -7.76 -8.02 -0.71
CA LEU A 31 -7.87 -8.63 0.61
C LEU A 31 -9.34 -8.75 0.97
N ASP A 32 -9.77 -9.97 1.26
CA ASP A 32 -11.03 -10.20 1.96
C ASP A 32 -10.78 -10.00 3.45
N LEU A 33 -11.52 -9.08 4.06
CA LEU A 33 -11.38 -8.72 5.48
C LEU A 33 -12.74 -8.70 6.16
N ALA A 34 -12.93 -9.57 7.14
CA ALA A 34 -14.07 -9.51 8.05
C ALA A 34 -13.99 -8.29 8.99
N PRO A 35 -15.11 -7.87 9.62
CA PRO A 35 -15.10 -6.79 10.61
C PRO A 35 -14.07 -7.01 11.71
N ASN A 36 -13.25 -6.00 11.97
CA ASN A 36 -12.13 -6.03 12.92
C ASN A 36 -10.96 -6.97 12.57
N GLU A 37 -10.99 -7.63 11.40
CA GLU A 37 -9.85 -8.42 10.94
C GLU A 37 -8.69 -7.51 10.52
N GLU A 38 -7.48 -7.96 10.84
CA GLU A 38 -6.22 -7.35 10.44
C GLU A 38 -5.42 -8.33 9.60
N ARG A 39 -4.87 -7.88 8.47
CA ARG A 39 -3.94 -8.67 7.66
C ARG A 39 -2.66 -7.91 7.35
N GLU A 40 -1.55 -8.62 7.41
CA GLU A 40 -0.25 -8.13 6.93
C GLU A 40 -0.17 -8.33 5.42
N ILE A 41 0.17 -7.26 4.70
CA ILE A 41 0.49 -7.27 3.28
C ILE A 41 1.94 -6.86 3.07
N LYS A 42 2.58 -7.47 2.07
CA LYS A 42 3.98 -7.18 1.72
C LYS A 42 4.07 -6.72 0.28
N PHE A 43 4.74 -5.60 0.08
CA PHE A 43 5.08 -5.07 -1.24
C PHE A 43 6.59 -5.13 -1.45
N LYS A 44 7.02 -5.60 -2.62
CA LYS A 44 8.44 -5.60 -3.01
C LYS A 44 8.72 -4.38 -3.89
N ILE A 45 9.25 -3.33 -3.28
CA ILE A 45 9.55 -2.08 -3.97
C ILE A 45 10.95 -2.17 -4.58
N LYS A 46 11.05 -1.83 -5.88
CA LYS A 46 12.31 -1.66 -6.59
C LYS A 46 12.34 -0.23 -7.14
N LEU A 47 13.28 0.57 -6.67
CA LEU A 47 13.55 1.91 -7.17
C LEU A 47 14.87 1.87 -7.93
N HIS A 48 14.85 2.27 -9.19
CA HIS A 48 16.01 2.20 -10.09
C HIS A 48 16.65 3.57 -10.34
N GLU A 49 15.86 4.63 -10.20
CA GLU A 49 16.31 6.00 -10.41
C GLU A 49 16.87 6.54 -9.09
N GLU A 50 17.94 7.33 -9.19
CA GLU A 50 18.45 8.10 -8.06
C GLU A 50 17.53 9.30 -7.81
N GLY A 51 17.40 9.68 -6.55
CA GLY A 51 16.58 10.82 -6.15
C GLY A 51 15.55 10.45 -5.10
N GLU A 52 14.57 11.34 -4.94
CA GLU A 52 13.46 11.18 -3.99
C GLU A 52 12.26 10.57 -4.71
N HIS A 53 11.73 9.49 -4.15
CA HIS A 53 10.53 8.82 -4.62
C HIS A 53 9.45 8.85 -3.54
N LYS A 54 8.23 9.20 -3.94
CA LYS A 54 7.07 9.19 -3.06
C LYS A 54 6.33 7.87 -3.21
N VAL A 55 6.49 7.00 -2.23
CA VAL A 55 5.74 5.75 -2.12
C VAL A 55 4.44 6.00 -1.37
N ALA A 56 3.33 5.44 -1.85
CA ALA A 56 2.07 5.47 -1.12
C ALA A 56 1.36 4.12 -1.09
N ILE A 57 0.60 3.86 -0.02
CA ILE A 57 -0.33 2.73 0.09
C ILE A 57 -1.75 3.27 0.21
N GLY A 58 -2.70 2.67 -0.50
CA GLY A 58 -4.09 3.15 -0.59
C GLY A 58 -5.17 2.07 -0.53
N VAL A 59 -6.35 2.46 -0.06
CA VAL A 59 -7.59 1.65 0.00
C VAL A 59 -8.82 2.54 -0.29
N PRO A 60 -9.34 2.57 -1.53
CA PRO A 60 -8.59 2.37 -2.77
C PRO A 60 -7.63 3.53 -3.06
N GLU A 61 -7.89 4.70 -2.46
CA GLU A 61 -7.08 5.91 -2.64
C GLU A 61 -5.88 5.94 -1.69
N PRO A 62 -4.78 6.63 -2.05
CA PRO A 62 -3.61 6.76 -1.18
C PRO A 62 -3.93 7.34 0.20
N VAL A 63 -3.56 6.63 1.27
CA VAL A 63 -3.78 7.06 2.67
C VAL A 63 -2.49 7.13 3.49
N LEU A 64 -1.45 6.38 3.09
CA LEU A 64 -0.15 6.37 3.74
C LEU A 64 0.93 6.78 2.74
N PHE A 65 1.83 7.69 3.12
CA PHE A 65 2.89 8.21 2.25
C PHE A 65 4.25 8.09 2.92
N ILE A 66 5.25 7.69 2.14
CA ILE A 66 6.63 7.48 2.58
C ILE A 66 7.55 8.05 1.50
N ASN A 67 8.42 8.99 1.88
CA ASN A 67 9.46 9.48 0.99
C ASN A 67 10.70 8.59 1.14
N LEU A 68 11.16 8.02 0.03
CA LEU A 68 12.38 7.23 -0.02
C LEU A 68 13.42 8.00 -0.83
N LYS A 69 14.65 8.06 -0.33
CA LYS A 69 15.78 8.63 -1.05
C LYS A 69 16.70 7.50 -1.52
N VAL A 70 16.96 7.47 -2.81
CA VAL A 70 17.92 6.55 -3.45
C VAL A 70 19.16 7.35 -3.82
N SER A 71 20.31 6.94 -3.28
CA SER A 71 21.63 7.48 -3.61
C SER A 71 22.57 6.33 -3.96
N LYS A 72 23.47 6.55 -4.93
CA LYS A 72 24.57 5.64 -5.23
C LYS A 72 25.60 5.55 -4.10
#